data_AF-A0A387GQC7-F1
#
_entry.id   AF-A0A387GQC7-F1
#
_cell.length_a   1.000
_cell.length_b   1.000
_cell.length_c   1.000
_cell.angle_alpha   90.00
_cell.angle_beta   90.00
_cell.angle_gamma   90.00
#
_symmetry.space_group_name_H-M   'P 1'
#
loop_
_entity.id
_entity.type
_entity.pdbx_description
1 polymer ?
#
loop_
_entity_poly.entity_id
_entity_poly.type
_entity_poly.pdbx_seq_one_letter_code
_entity_poly.pdbx_strand_id
1 'polypeptide(L)'
;MNFRFFPRLAVRCCRTALWFVTAVSLLLVAPAFAEAAGVAGGTPMRFLLVHGEMGQCRADNACPDWISAEGQIMSDTPRKLQKFLKQLGNRQLPIVVSSPGGDVKAAMEMARTVRKQKLSIAVGRTRSRACPYAEPICPAALAEDGSIKGQAFSAGAICFSACPLFFAGGVQRVSSPFALLGVHQITTTYSEVRVQYRTEYEMVDGKRKVLSKKEIGRKFVGKYDTTKLDKAQRTRLARFLDKMGVDKGLVDVMLGTEPSGIHLMSQMEALRLKLTTELADADALVSARNCKDGQSISDCAAPPPPMTNASAMAGK
;
A
#
# COMPACT_ATOMS: atom_id res chain seq x y z
N MET A 1 31.49 58.80 67.95
CA MET A 1 31.97 57.72 68.85
C MET A 1 32.85 56.76 68.05
N ASN A 2 34.15 56.75 68.36
CA ASN A 2 35.18 55.69 68.27
C ASN A 2 35.28 54.85 66.96
N PHE A 3 36.43 54.60 66.32
CA PHE A 3 37.84 54.98 66.48
C PHE A 3 38.53 54.72 65.11
N ARG A 4 39.69 55.36 64.88
CA ARG A 4 40.56 55.29 63.69
C ARG A 4 41.13 53.88 63.39
N PHE A 5 41.57 53.62 62.16
CA PHE A 5 42.96 53.21 61.80
C PHE A 5 43.11 52.94 60.26
N PHE A 6 44.02 53.66 59.61
CA PHE A 6 44.74 53.27 58.37
C PHE A 6 45.85 52.24 58.75
N PRO A 7 46.51 51.46 57.85
CA PRO A 7 47.01 51.91 56.55
C PRO A 7 47.07 50.86 55.41
N ARG A 8 47.52 51.42 54.28
CA ARG A 8 47.96 50.81 53.01
C ARG A 8 48.95 49.66 53.19
N LEU A 9 48.82 48.63 52.37
CA LEU A 9 49.97 47.96 51.76
C LEU A 9 49.59 47.46 50.36
N ALA A 10 50.34 47.99 49.40
CA ALA A 10 50.28 47.66 47.99
C ALA A 10 51.05 46.37 47.72
N VAL A 11 50.49 45.49 46.89
CA VAL A 11 51.28 44.55 46.09
C VAL A 11 50.88 44.73 44.64
N ARG A 12 51.74 45.50 43.94
CA ARG A 12 51.99 45.43 42.50
C ARG A 12 52.35 43.99 42.13
N CYS A 13 51.84 43.46 41.02
CA CYS A 13 52.53 43.53 39.71
C CYS A 13 51.99 42.50 38.71
N CYS A 14 51.95 42.95 37.45
CA CYS A 14 52.03 42.20 36.20
C CYS A 14 50.90 41.23 35.85
N ARG A 15 50.00 41.62 34.93
CA ARG A 15 50.15 41.48 33.46
C ARG A 15 50.26 40.01 33.03
N THR A 16 49.16 39.46 32.52
CA THR A 16 49.06 38.99 31.13
C THR A 16 47.60 38.82 30.75
N ALA A 17 47.22 39.47 29.65
CA ALA A 17 46.03 39.15 28.89
C ALA A 17 46.28 37.83 28.15
N LEU A 18 45.26 36.97 28.05
CA LEU A 18 45.12 36.12 26.87
C LEU A 18 43.64 35.77 26.67
N TRP A 19 43.12 36.22 25.54
CA TRP A 19 41.86 35.83 24.96
C TRP A 19 41.88 34.33 24.63
N PHE A 20 40.81 33.60 24.95
CA PHE A 20 40.39 32.46 24.14
C PHE A 20 38.87 32.42 24.06
N VAL A 21 38.37 32.82 22.90
CA VAL A 21 37.03 32.56 22.37
C VAL A 21 36.91 31.04 22.23
N THR A 22 36.09 30.39 23.06
CA THR A 22 35.70 28.99 22.83
C THR A 22 34.47 28.97 21.93
N ALA A 23 34.74 28.79 20.64
CA ALA A 23 33.75 28.42 19.65
C ALA A 23 33.13 27.07 20.04
N VAL A 24 31.84 27.08 20.38
CA VAL A 24 31.05 25.85 20.52
C VAL A 24 30.80 25.32 19.11
N SER A 25 31.65 24.39 18.67
CA SER A 25 31.45 23.62 17.46
C SER A 25 30.18 22.77 17.59
N LEU A 26 29.11 23.20 16.92
CA LEU A 26 27.92 22.38 16.69
C LEU A 26 28.32 21.21 15.75
N LEU A 27 28.69 20.08 16.33
CA LEU A 27 28.75 18.79 15.64
C LEU A 27 27.31 18.34 15.35
N LEU A 28 26.81 18.72 14.18
CA LEU A 28 25.65 18.09 13.56
C LEU A 28 26.01 16.64 13.25
N VAL A 29 25.66 15.72 14.15
CA VAL A 29 25.59 14.30 13.83
C VAL A 29 24.43 14.14 12.85
N ALA A 30 24.75 14.09 11.56
CA ALA A 30 23.79 13.68 10.55
C ALA A 30 23.33 12.26 10.89
N PRO A 31 22.01 11.98 10.98
CA PRO A 31 21.58 10.60 11.09
C PRO A 31 21.99 9.91 9.79
N ALA A 32 22.85 8.89 9.92
CA ALA A 32 23.06 7.95 8.82
C ALA A 32 21.71 7.32 8.51
N PHE A 33 21.14 7.64 7.35
CA PHE A 33 20.05 6.87 6.79
C PHE A 33 20.59 5.46 6.62
N ALA A 34 20.12 4.54 7.46
CA ALA A 34 20.41 3.14 7.30
C ALA A 34 20.01 2.74 5.88
N GLU A 35 21.01 2.36 5.09
CA GLU A 35 20.81 1.77 3.77
C GLU A 35 19.85 0.59 3.94
N ALA A 36 18.67 0.69 3.31
CA ALA A 36 17.72 -0.39 3.19
C ALA A 36 18.28 -1.44 2.21
N ALA A 37 19.33 -2.13 2.64
CA ALA A 37 19.84 -3.31 1.98
C ALA A 37 18.88 -4.48 2.25
N GLY A 38 18.05 -4.80 1.24
CA GLY A 38 17.40 -6.10 1.10
C GLY A 38 16.06 -6.27 1.81
N VAL A 39 14.96 -5.78 1.23
CA VAL A 39 13.61 -6.25 1.59
C VAL A 39 13.32 -7.57 0.87
N ALA A 40 13.97 -8.63 1.33
CA ALA A 40 13.52 -10.00 1.06
C ALA A 40 12.48 -10.39 2.13
N GLY A 41 11.20 -10.10 1.84
CA GLY A 41 10.02 -10.67 2.52
C GLY A 41 9.47 -9.85 3.68
N GLY A 42 8.54 -8.94 3.39
CA GLY A 42 7.65 -8.35 4.39
C GLY A 42 6.59 -9.35 4.89
N THR A 43 5.91 -8.99 5.98
CA THR A 43 4.83 -9.81 6.57
C THR A 43 3.76 -10.15 5.54
N PRO A 44 3.45 -11.44 5.28
CA PRO A 44 2.44 -11.83 4.31
C PRO A 44 1.08 -11.22 4.61
N MET A 45 0.33 -10.87 3.56
CA MET A 45 -0.99 -10.28 3.71
C MET A 45 -1.94 -11.21 4.49
N ARG A 46 -2.55 -10.65 5.53
CA ARG A 46 -3.56 -11.29 6.37
C ARG A 46 -4.92 -10.65 6.11
N PHE A 47 -5.95 -11.49 6.12
CA PHE A 47 -7.35 -11.07 6.07
C PHE A 47 -7.98 -11.31 7.44
N LEU A 48 -8.62 -10.29 8.01
CA LEU A 48 -9.36 -10.39 9.27
C LEU A 48 -10.76 -9.82 9.09
N LEU A 49 -11.75 -10.48 9.70
CA LEU A 49 -13.07 -9.90 9.88
C LEU A 49 -12.96 -8.92 11.04
N VAL A 50 -13.42 -7.69 10.82
CA VAL A 50 -13.40 -6.66 11.83
C VAL A 50 -14.83 -6.27 12.17
N HIS A 51 -15.15 -6.40 13.45
CA HIS A 51 -16.36 -5.88 14.04
C HIS A 51 -16.14 -4.43 14.46
N GLY A 52 -16.97 -3.52 13.93
CA GLY A 52 -16.81 -2.11 14.21
C GLY A 52 -16.95 -1.78 15.70
N GLU A 53 -16.07 -0.91 16.20
CA GLU A 53 -16.09 -0.39 17.56
C GLU A 53 -15.79 1.12 17.51
N MET A 54 -16.71 1.88 16.94
CA MET A 54 -16.56 3.31 16.65
C MET A 54 -17.58 4.17 17.39
N GLY A 55 -17.31 5.47 17.50
CA GLY A 55 -18.24 6.41 18.15
C GLY A 55 -19.50 6.70 17.33
N GLN A 56 -19.52 6.35 16.04
CA GLN A 56 -20.62 6.62 15.10
C GLN A 56 -21.18 5.31 14.54
N CYS A 57 -21.81 4.51 15.39
CA CYS A 57 -22.51 3.29 14.96
C CYS A 57 -23.96 3.59 14.57
N ARG A 58 -24.68 2.60 14.02
CA ARG A 58 -26.09 2.74 13.69
C ARG A 58 -26.93 3.03 14.94
N ALA A 59 -28.17 3.49 14.74
CA ALA A 59 -29.09 3.88 15.83
C ALA A 59 -29.42 2.72 16.80
N ASP A 60 -29.28 1.47 16.36
CA ASP A 60 -29.41 0.26 17.16
C ASP A 60 -28.11 -0.15 17.88
N ASN A 61 -27.09 0.71 17.86
CA ASN A 61 -25.72 0.48 18.31
C ASN A 61 -24.95 -0.59 17.51
N ALA A 62 -25.46 -1.07 16.38
CA ALA A 62 -24.72 -1.97 15.51
C ALA A 62 -23.71 -1.20 14.66
N CYS A 63 -22.42 -1.47 14.85
CA CYS A 63 -21.37 -0.90 14.02
C CYS A 63 -21.18 -1.73 12.75
N PRO A 64 -20.86 -1.11 11.61
CA PRO A 64 -20.58 -1.84 10.37
C PRO A 64 -19.29 -2.66 10.48
N ASP A 65 -19.30 -3.83 9.86
CA ASP A 65 -18.15 -4.73 9.77
C ASP A 65 -17.36 -4.50 8.47
N TRP A 66 -16.07 -4.82 8.47
CA TRP A 66 -15.22 -4.77 7.27
C TRP A 66 -14.17 -5.88 7.26
N ILE A 67 -13.43 -5.95 6.15
CA ILE A 67 -12.28 -6.84 5.96
C ILE A 67 -11.01 -6.01 6.10
N SER A 68 -10.18 -6.29 7.10
CA SER A 68 -8.79 -5.80 7.11
C SER A 68 -7.96 -6.66 6.17
N ALA A 69 -7.23 -6.04 5.24
CA ALA A 69 -6.31 -6.68 4.31
C ALA A 69 -4.93 -6.02 4.40
N GLU A 70 -4.11 -6.45 5.37
CA GLU A 70 -2.82 -5.80 5.68
C GLU A 70 -1.64 -6.75 5.45
N GLY A 71 -0.58 -6.25 4.80
CA GLY A 71 0.68 -6.97 4.54
C GLY A 71 1.05 -7.10 3.07
N GLN A 72 2.12 -7.84 2.78
CA GLN A 72 2.65 -8.04 1.44
C GLN A 72 1.79 -9.01 0.61
N ILE A 73 1.52 -8.64 -0.64
CA ILE A 73 0.81 -9.49 -1.61
C ILE A 73 1.77 -10.57 -2.09
N MET A 74 1.49 -11.82 -1.72
CA MET A 74 2.24 -13.00 -2.12
C MET A 74 1.50 -13.74 -3.23
N SER A 75 2.18 -14.69 -3.88
CA SER A 75 1.58 -15.51 -4.95
C SER A 75 0.37 -16.35 -4.48
N ASP A 76 0.28 -16.65 -3.18
CA ASP A 76 -0.81 -17.42 -2.58
C ASP A 76 -1.93 -16.55 -1.97
N THR A 77 -1.74 -15.23 -1.89
CA THR A 77 -2.71 -14.27 -1.35
C THR A 77 -4.08 -14.32 -2.06
N PRO A 78 -4.19 -14.49 -3.40
CA PRO A 78 -5.49 -14.60 -4.07
C PRO A 78 -6.33 -15.77 -3.57
N ARG A 79 -5.68 -16.92 -3.33
CA ARG A 79 -6.36 -18.11 -2.78
C ARG A 79 -6.83 -17.87 -1.36
N LYS A 80 -6.03 -17.19 -0.52
CA LYS A 80 -6.40 -16.80 0.84
C LYS A 80 -7.60 -15.86 0.84
N LEU A 81 -7.60 -14.84 -0.02
CA LEU A 81 -8.73 -13.92 -0.19
C LEU A 81 -10.00 -14.66 -0.58
N GLN A 82 -9.94 -15.52 -1.60
CA GLN A 82 -11.11 -16.30 -2.04
C GLN A 82 -11.65 -17.22 -0.95
N LYS A 83 -10.77 -17.87 -0.18
CA LYS A 83 -11.18 -18.70 0.95
C LYS A 83 -11.88 -17.86 2.02
N PHE A 84 -11.30 -16.71 2.36
CA PHE A 84 -11.85 -15.80 3.35
C PHE A 84 -13.23 -15.27 2.96
N LEU A 85 -13.38 -14.79 1.71
CA LEU A 85 -14.67 -14.31 1.19
C LEU A 85 -15.74 -15.41 1.17
N LYS A 86 -15.37 -16.67 0.92
CA LYS A 86 -16.31 -17.80 1.02
C LYS A 86 -16.79 -18.04 2.45
N GLN A 87 -15.94 -17.84 3.45
CA GLN A 87 -16.31 -17.97 4.87
C GLN A 87 -17.30 -16.89 5.29
N LEU A 88 -17.26 -15.71 4.66
CA LEU A 88 -18.22 -14.62 4.90
C LEU A 88 -19.58 -14.82 4.22
N GLY A 89 -19.73 -15.84 3.36
CA GLY A 89 -20.98 -16.12 2.66
C GLY A 89 -21.41 -14.98 1.73
N ASN A 90 -22.64 -14.50 1.89
CA ASN A 90 -23.23 -13.45 1.04
C ASN A 90 -22.93 -12.02 1.53
N ARG A 91 -22.13 -11.86 2.59
CA ARG A 91 -21.83 -10.55 3.17
C ARG A 91 -20.91 -9.75 2.24
N GLN A 92 -21.39 -8.59 1.78
CA GLN A 92 -20.62 -7.66 0.95
C GLN A 92 -19.96 -6.60 1.83
N LEU A 93 -18.85 -6.97 2.46
CA LEU A 93 -18.10 -6.10 3.36
C LEU A 93 -17.04 -5.29 2.59
N PRO A 94 -16.81 -4.01 2.92
CA PRO A 94 -15.73 -3.24 2.35
C PRO A 94 -14.38 -3.80 2.80
N ILE A 95 -13.35 -3.58 1.99
CA ILE A 95 -11.97 -3.95 2.29
C ILE A 95 -11.20 -2.70 2.71
N VAL A 96 -10.49 -2.76 3.84
CA VAL A 96 -9.52 -1.75 4.27
C VAL A 96 -8.14 -2.33 4.04
N VAL A 97 -7.39 -1.79 3.07
CA VAL A 97 -6.11 -2.32 2.61
C VAL A 97 -4.94 -1.41 3.02
N SER A 98 -3.89 -2.04 3.56
CA SER A 98 -2.57 -1.42 3.68
C SER A 98 -1.48 -2.41 3.27
N SER A 99 -0.79 -2.14 2.17
CA SER A 99 0.17 -3.05 1.58
C SER A 99 1.34 -2.33 0.90
N PRO A 100 2.59 -2.80 1.09
CA PRO A 100 3.74 -2.33 0.33
C PRO A 100 3.72 -2.83 -1.13
N GLY A 101 2.75 -3.66 -1.53
CA GLY A 101 2.70 -4.33 -2.82
C GLY A 101 3.20 -5.77 -2.75
N GLY A 102 3.86 -6.24 -3.81
CA GLY A 102 4.32 -7.62 -3.94
C GLY A 102 4.04 -8.20 -5.32
N ASP A 103 3.48 -9.41 -5.38
CA ASP A 103 3.22 -10.11 -6.63
C ASP A 103 2.12 -9.43 -7.45
N VAL A 104 2.50 -8.91 -8.63
CA VAL A 104 1.62 -8.18 -9.56
C VAL A 104 0.48 -9.05 -10.08
N LYS A 105 0.77 -10.32 -10.41
CA LYS A 105 -0.24 -11.24 -10.95
C LYS A 105 -1.29 -11.53 -9.87
N ALA A 106 -0.85 -11.79 -8.66
CA ALA A 106 -1.70 -11.99 -7.50
C ALA A 106 -2.58 -10.77 -7.22
N ALA A 107 -2.02 -9.56 -7.23
CA ALA A 107 -2.79 -8.33 -7.05
C ALA A 107 -3.90 -8.17 -8.10
N MET A 108 -3.60 -8.44 -9.37
CA MET A 108 -4.59 -8.39 -10.45
C MET A 108 -5.66 -9.49 -10.34
N GLU A 109 -5.33 -10.68 -9.83
CA GLU A 109 -6.29 -11.76 -9.56
C GLU A 109 -7.22 -11.42 -8.39
N MET A 110 -6.67 -10.84 -7.32
CA MET A 110 -7.45 -10.32 -6.20
C MET A 110 -8.40 -9.22 -6.66
N ALA A 111 -7.94 -8.28 -7.48
CA ALA A 111 -8.78 -7.23 -8.05
C ALA A 111 -9.97 -7.75 -8.84
N ARG A 112 -9.77 -8.79 -9.67
CA ARG A 112 -10.86 -9.44 -10.40
C ARG A 112 -11.87 -10.11 -9.45
N THR A 113 -11.38 -10.68 -8.35
CA THR A 113 -12.23 -11.29 -7.31
C THR A 113 -13.08 -10.22 -6.62
N VAL A 114 -12.47 -9.12 -6.19
CA VAL A 114 -13.15 -7.96 -5.57
C VAL A 114 -14.19 -7.36 -6.52
N ARG A 115 -13.82 -7.12 -7.79
CA ARG A 115 -14.71 -6.58 -8.82
C ARG A 115 -15.92 -7.48 -9.03
N LYS A 116 -15.71 -8.79 -9.14
CA LYS A 116 -16.79 -9.77 -9.34
C LYS A 116 -17.78 -9.77 -8.18
N GLN A 117 -17.30 -9.56 -6.96
CA GLN A 117 -18.13 -9.51 -5.75
C GLN A 117 -18.67 -8.12 -5.42
N LYS A 118 -18.41 -7.11 -6.27
CA LYS A 118 -18.88 -5.72 -6.09
C LYS A 118 -18.50 -5.10 -4.74
N LEU A 119 -17.33 -5.45 -4.22
CA LEU A 119 -16.87 -4.92 -2.93
C LEU A 119 -16.26 -3.52 -3.09
N SER A 120 -16.46 -2.67 -2.09
CA SER A 120 -15.74 -1.40 -1.94
C SER A 120 -14.37 -1.62 -1.30
N ILE A 121 -13.42 -0.70 -1.54
CA ILE A 121 -12.08 -0.79 -0.97
C ILE A 121 -11.53 0.59 -0.61
N ALA A 122 -10.88 0.70 0.54
CA ALA A 122 -10.23 1.91 1.03
C ALA A 122 -8.76 1.66 1.34
N VAL A 123 -7.90 2.64 1.07
CA VAL A 123 -6.55 2.66 1.65
C VAL A 123 -6.65 3.09 3.11
N GLY A 124 -6.27 2.18 4.01
CA GLY A 124 -6.39 2.37 5.44
C GLY A 124 -5.80 1.20 6.23
N ARG A 125 -5.78 1.35 7.55
CA ARG A 125 -5.39 0.32 8.51
C ARG A 125 -6.50 0.11 9.51
N THR A 126 -6.43 -1.00 10.22
CA THR A 126 -7.32 -1.32 11.33
C THR A 126 -6.55 -1.28 12.64
N ARG A 127 -7.17 -0.73 13.69
CA ARG A 127 -6.66 -0.80 15.07
C ARG A 127 -7.70 -1.37 16.03
N SER A 128 -7.26 -2.07 17.06
CA SER A 128 -8.10 -2.47 18.19
C SER A 128 -7.77 -1.66 19.44
N ARG A 129 -8.78 -1.35 20.26
CA ARG A 129 -8.58 -0.71 21.58
C ARG A 129 -7.86 -1.62 22.58
N ALA A 130 -7.89 -2.93 22.35
CA ALA A 130 -7.16 -3.91 23.16
C ALA A 130 -5.64 -3.88 22.89
N CYS A 131 -5.17 -3.10 21.91
CA CYS A 131 -3.79 -3.11 21.47
C CYS A 131 -3.07 -1.76 21.69
N PRO A 132 -1.74 -1.78 21.91
CA PRO A 132 -0.93 -0.57 21.96
C PRO A 132 -0.94 0.19 20.62
N TYR A 133 -0.76 1.51 20.67
CA TYR A 133 -0.74 2.35 19.46
C TYR A 133 0.30 1.91 18.41
N ALA A 134 1.48 1.46 18.86
CA ALA A 134 2.56 0.99 17.99
C ALA A 134 2.26 -0.34 17.29
N GLU A 135 1.37 -1.15 17.85
CA GLU A 135 0.97 -2.45 17.32
C GLU A 135 -0.56 -2.48 17.17
N PRO A 136 -1.12 -1.89 16.10
CA PRO A 136 -2.55 -1.64 16.02
C PRO A 136 -3.40 -2.92 15.98
N ILE A 137 -2.82 -4.06 15.61
CA ILE A 137 -3.44 -5.38 15.71
C ILE A 137 -2.47 -6.32 16.40
N CYS A 138 -2.87 -6.82 17.56
CA CYS A 138 -2.07 -7.63 18.48
C CYS A 138 -2.85 -8.90 18.88
N PRO A 139 -2.20 -9.92 19.46
CA PRO A 139 -2.87 -11.16 19.87
C PRO A 139 -4.05 -10.95 20.84
N ALA A 140 -3.98 -9.96 21.73
CA ALA A 140 -5.03 -9.68 22.71
C ALA A 140 -6.36 -9.19 22.09
N ALA A 141 -6.34 -8.74 20.83
CA ALA A 141 -7.56 -8.31 20.13
C ALA A 141 -8.29 -9.45 19.40
N LEU A 142 -7.65 -10.62 19.24
CA LEU A 142 -8.21 -11.74 18.49
C LEU A 142 -9.28 -12.45 19.32
N ALA A 143 -10.48 -12.57 18.75
CA ALA A 143 -11.51 -13.46 19.23
C ALA A 143 -11.21 -14.93 18.88
N GLU A 144 -11.96 -15.86 19.46
CA GLU A 144 -11.80 -17.31 19.23
C GLU A 144 -11.98 -17.70 17.75
N ASP A 145 -12.85 -17.00 17.03
CA ASP A 145 -13.10 -17.21 15.59
C ASP A 145 -12.06 -16.53 14.69
N GLY A 146 -11.07 -15.84 15.27
CA GLY A 146 -10.05 -15.08 14.58
C GLY A 146 -10.47 -13.69 14.10
N SER A 147 -11.69 -13.24 14.41
CA SER A 147 -12.12 -11.85 14.19
C SER A 147 -11.51 -10.89 15.22
N ILE A 148 -11.64 -9.58 14.99
CA ILE A 148 -11.25 -8.55 15.95
C ILE A 148 -12.35 -7.50 16.11
N LYS A 149 -12.38 -6.80 17.25
CA LYS A 149 -13.08 -5.52 17.38
C LYS A 149 -12.12 -4.37 17.09
N GLY A 150 -12.53 -3.39 16.31
CA GLY A 150 -11.63 -2.32 15.93
C GLY A 150 -12.23 -1.09 15.26
N GLN A 151 -11.33 -0.22 14.81
CA GLN A 151 -11.60 1.02 14.09
C GLN A 151 -10.71 1.11 12.86
N ALA A 152 -11.27 1.56 11.74
CA ALA A 152 -10.50 1.92 10.56
C ALA A 152 -9.85 3.30 10.76
N PHE A 153 -8.67 3.50 10.18
CA PHE A 153 -8.01 4.80 10.12
C PHE A 153 -7.11 4.87 8.88
N SER A 154 -6.92 6.06 8.32
CA SER A 154 -6.09 6.21 7.11
C SER A 154 -4.66 6.71 7.36
N ALA A 155 -4.39 7.36 8.50
CA ALA A 155 -3.08 7.96 8.77
C ALA A 155 -1.93 6.94 8.70
N GLY A 156 -1.00 7.16 7.77
CA GLY A 156 0.17 6.30 7.56
C GLY A 156 -0.13 4.94 6.94
N ALA A 157 -1.37 4.70 6.47
CA ALA A 157 -1.68 3.54 5.64
C ALA A 157 -0.96 3.67 4.30
N ILE A 158 -0.52 2.55 3.73
CA ILE A 158 0.21 2.54 2.46
C ILE A 158 -0.47 1.64 1.45
N CYS A 159 -0.44 2.02 0.18
CA CYS A 159 -0.79 1.15 -0.93
C CYS A 159 0.18 1.42 -2.08
N PHE A 160 1.27 0.65 -2.10
CA PHE A 160 2.38 0.84 -3.02
C PHE A 160 2.51 -0.28 -4.05
N SER A 161 3.18 0.03 -5.16
CA SER A 161 3.62 -0.95 -6.16
C SER A 161 2.46 -1.76 -6.76
N ALA A 162 2.36 -3.06 -6.44
CA ALA A 162 1.26 -3.92 -6.87
C ALA A 162 -0.07 -3.64 -6.14
N CYS A 163 -0.06 -3.00 -4.96
CA CYS A 163 -1.29 -2.73 -4.19
C CYS A 163 -2.32 -1.90 -4.96
N PRO A 164 -1.97 -0.80 -5.66
CA PRO A 164 -2.89 -0.07 -6.53
C PRO A 164 -3.63 -0.94 -7.55
N LEU A 165 -3.02 -2.03 -8.03
CA LEU A 165 -3.67 -2.97 -8.95
C LEU A 165 -4.74 -3.81 -8.23
N PHE A 166 -4.48 -4.24 -6.99
CA PHE A 166 -5.50 -4.86 -6.14
C PHE A 166 -6.64 -3.89 -5.83
N PHE A 167 -6.27 -2.67 -5.38
CA PHE A 167 -7.18 -1.57 -5.07
C PHE A 167 -8.12 -1.21 -6.24
N ALA A 168 -7.63 -1.24 -7.48
CA ALA A 168 -8.44 -1.02 -8.68
C ALA A 168 -9.65 -1.98 -8.80
N GLY A 169 -9.63 -3.13 -8.13
CA GLY A 169 -10.74 -4.09 -8.11
C GLY A 169 -12.05 -3.53 -7.55
N GLY A 170 -12.00 -2.58 -6.62
CA GLY A 170 -13.18 -2.08 -5.93
C GLY A 170 -14.17 -1.33 -6.82
N VAL A 171 -15.47 -1.52 -6.58
CA VAL A 171 -16.53 -0.74 -7.26
C VAL A 171 -16.59 0.69 -6.78
N GLN A 172 -16.23 0.90 -5.52
CA GLN A 172 -16.00 2.17 -4.86
C GLN A 172 -14.59 2.12 -4.25
N ARG A 173 -13.81 3.17 -4.46
CA ARG A 173 -12.37 3.21 -4.17
C ARG A 173 -12.02 4.55 -3.53
N VAL A 174 -11.58 4.54 -2.28
CA VAL A 174 -11.29 5.76 -1.53
C VAL A 174 -9.90 5.72 -0.90
N SER A 175 -9.27 6.89 -0.79
CA SER A 175 -7.95 7.05 -0.18
C SER A 175 -7.85 8.46 0.40
N SER A 176 -7.67 8.52 1.71
CA SER A 176 -7.43 9.76 2.46
C SER A 176 -6.15 10.47 2.00
N PRO A 177 -6.04 11.81 2.14
CA PRO A 177 -4.76 12.51 1.98
C PRO A 177 -3.69 12.07 2.98
N PHE A 178 -4.08 11.45 4.09
CA PHE A 178 -3.15 10.94 5.11
C PHE A 178 -2.74 9.48 4.87
N ALA A 179 -3.29 8.84 3.84
CA ALA A 179 -2.83 7.57 3.33
C ALA A 179 -1.91 7.79 2.13
N LEU A 180 -0.93 6.91 1.96
CA LEU A 180 0.06 6.98 0.90
C LEU A 180 -0.30 5.99 -0.20
N LEU A 181 -0.88 6.49 -1.29
CA LEU A 181 -1.18 5.72 -2.50
C LEU A 181 -0.13 6.05 -3.55
N GLY A 182 0.56 5.04 -4.10
CA GLY A 182 1.62 5.32 -5.04
C GLY A 182 2.03 4.12 -5.89
N VAL A 183 2.67 4.42 -7.02
CA VAL A 183 3.11 3.42 -7.99
C VAL A 183 4.59 3.58 -8.32
N HIS A 184 5.17 2.53 -8.87
CA HIS A 184 6.48 2.54 -9.52
C HIS A 184 6.54 1.48 -10.62
N GLN A 185 7.65 1.40 -11.36
CA GLN A 185 7.80 0.45 -12.46
C GLN A 185 7.82 -1.00 -11.96
N ILE A 186 7.18 -1.91 -12.71
CA ILE A 186 7.14 -3.32 -12.37
C ILE A 186 8.50 -3.96 -12.64
N THR A 187 9.12 -4.52 -11.59
CA THR A 187 10.30 -5.38 -11.74
C THR A 187 9.85 -6.82 -11.99
N THR A 188 10.30 -7.41 -13.09
CA THR A 188 10.06 -8.82 -13.43
C THR A 188 11.35 -9.61 -13.27
N THR A 189 11.34 -10.61 -12.39
CA THR A 189 12.44 -11.56 -12.20
C THR A 189 12.28 -12.76 -13.12
N TYR A 190 13.21 -12.95 -14.04
CA TYR A 190 13.28 -14.12 -14.90
C TYR A 190 14.18 -15.18 -14.27
N SER A 191 13.76 -16.45 -14.32
CA SER A 191 14.60 -17.60 -13.96
C SER A 191 15.05 -18.28 -15.24
N GLU A 192 16.34 -18.16 -15.55
CA GLU A 192 16.93 -18.77 -16.72
C GLU A 192 17.22 -20.25 -16.44
N VAL A 193 16.73 -21.11 -17.33
CA VAL A 193 16.97 -22.56 -17.28
C VAL A 193 17.53 -23.04 -18.61
N ARG A 194 18.61 -23.79 -18.56
CA ARG A 194 19.17 -24.49 -19.72
C ARG A 194 18.52 -25.87 -19.79
N VAL A 195 17.73 -26.09 -20.83
CA VAL A 195 17.09 -27.37 -21.10
C VAL A 195 17.82 -28.06 -22.25
N GLN A 196 18.24 -29.30 -22.04
CA GLN A 196 18.89 -30.14 -23.04
C GLN A 196 17.90 -31.17 -23.59
N TYR A 197 17.87 -31.30 -24.91
CA TYR A 197 17.04 -32.27 -25.61
C TYR A 197 17.90 -33.28 -26.37
N ARG A 198 17.54 -34.56 -26.31
CA ARG A 198 17.92 -35.56 -27.31
C ARG A 198 16.82 -35.62 -28.35
N THR A 199 17.18 -35.43 -29.60
CA THR A 199 16.22 -35.47 -30.70
C THR A 199 16.68 -36.51 -31.71
N GLU A 200 15.80 -37.44 -32.05
CA GLU A 200 16.02 -38.46 -33.09
C GLU A 200 15.31 -38.01 -34.37
N TYR A 201 15.95 -38.22 -35.51
CA TYR A 201 15.45 -37.78 -36.80
C TYR A 201 15.64 -38.89 -37.85
N GLU A 202 14.72 -38.93 -38.81
CA GLU A 202 14.78 -39.75 -40.02
C GLU A 202 14.86 -38.84 -41.24
N MET A 203 15.56 -39.26 -42.29
CA MET A 203 15.59 -38.53 -43.56
C MET A 203 14.52 -39.12 -44.49
N VAL A 204 13.53 -38.30 -44.88
CA VAL A 204 12.47 -38.67 -45.83
C VAL A 204 12.49 -37.67 -46.98
N ASP A 205 12.67 -38.14 -48.21
CA ASP A 205 12.77 -37.32 -49.43
C ASP A 205 13.78 -36.15 -49.30
N GLY A 206 14.91 -36.42 -48.65
CA GLY A 206 15.96 -35.43 -48.40
C GLY A 206 15.65 -34.40 -47.30
N LYS A 207 14.54 -34.54 -46.57
CA LYS A 207 14.18 -33.66 -45.44
C LYS A 207 14.27 -34.38 -44.09
N ARG A 208 14.77 -33.67 -43.08
CA ARG A 208 14.80 -34.16 -41.69
C ARG A 208 13.38 -34.21 -41.12
N LYS A 209 12.92 -35.41 -40.79
CA LYS A 209 11.69 -35.67 -40.05
C LYS A 209 12.04 -35.98 -38.60
N VAL A 210 11.56 -35.17 -37.65
CA VAL A 210 11.75 -35.42 -36.22
C VAL A 210 10.94 -36.66 -35.83
N LEU A 211 11.60 -37.72 -35.36
CA LEU A 211 10.95 -38.92 -34.85
C LEU A 211 10.61 -38.78 -33.37
N SER A 212 11.55 -38.25 -32.57
CA SER A 212 11.36 -38.08 -31.13
C SER A 212 12.15 -36.87 -30.63
N LYS A 213 11.63 -36.17 -29.61
CA LYS A 213 12.34 -35.10 -28.90
C LYS A 213 12.14 -35.30 -27.40
N LYS A 214 13.18 -35.74 -26.70
CA LYS A 214 13.15 -36.02 -25.26
C LYS A 214 13.99 -35.00 -24.50
N GLU A 215 13.40 -34.39 -23.47
CA GLU A 215 14.16 -33.61 -22.49
C GLU A 215 15.06 -34.56 -21.69
N ILE A 216 16.37 -34.36 -21.76
CA ILE A 216 17.38 -35.20 -21.09
C ILE A 216 18.07 -34.48 -19.93
N GLY A 217 17.83 -33.18 -19.76
CA GLY A 217 18.39 -32.42 -18.65
C GLY A 217 17.79 -31.03 -18.55
N ARG A 218 17.65 -30.55 -17.31
CA ARG A 218 17.22 -29.20 -16.99
C ARG A 218 18.12 -28.65 -15.89
N LYS A 219 18.86 -27.59 -16.20
CA LYS A 219 19.76 -26.93 -15.25
C LYS A 219 19.34 -25.49 -15.06
N PHE A 220 19.13 -25.07 -13.81
CA PHE A 220 18.95 -23.66 -13.49
C PHE A 220 20.26 -22.90 -13.72
N VAL A 221 20.19 -21.78 -14.45
CA VAL A 221 21.35 -20.96 -14.85
C VAL A 221 21.50 -19.76 -13.93
N GLY A 222 20.40 -19.06 -13.64
CA GLY A 222 20.42 -17.87 -12.80
C GLY A 222 19.08 -17.14 -12.80
N LYS A 223 19.01 -16.04 -12.05
CA LYS A 223 17.92 -15.07 -12.16
C LYS A 223 18.46 -13.74 -12.63
N TYR A 224 17.66 -13.01 -13.39
CA TYR A 224 17.92 -11.61 -13.69
C TYR A 224 16.61 -10.83 -13.59
N ASP A 225 16.72 -9.57 -13.20
CA ASP A 225 15.60 -8.66 -13.10
C ASP A 225 15.57 -7.73 -14.32
N THR A 226 14.37 -7.45 -14.81
CA THR A 226 14.14 -6.41 -15.82
C THR A 226 12.89 -5.64 -15.47
N THR A 227 12.93 -4.35 -15.76
CA THR A 227 11.80 -3.45 -15.59
C THR A 227 11.16 -3.09 -16.92
N LYS A 228 11.75 -3.57 -18.01
CA LYS A 228 11.20 -3.42 -19.36
C LYS A 228 10.02 -4.38 -19.51
N LEU A 229 8.84 -3.79 -19.69
CA LEU A 229 7.67 -4.54 -20.14
C LEU A 229 7.66 -4.62 -21.66
N ASP A 230 7.47 -5.82 -22.20
CA ASP A 230 7.20 -6.00 -23.62
C ASP A 230 5.82 -5.40 -24.00
N LYS A 231 5.57 -5.28 -25.30
CA LYS A 231 4.31 -4.72 -25.82
C LYS A 231 3.08 -5.50 -25.34
N ALA A 232 3.18 -6.83 -25.21
CA ALA A 232 2.07 -7.67 -24.78
C ALA A 232 1.77 -7.50 -23.29
N GLN A 233 2.81 -7.38 -22.45
CA GLN A 233 2.71 -7.10 -21.02
C GLN A 233 2.10 -5.72 -20.77
N ARG A 234 2.59 -4.67 -21.45
CA ARG A 234 2.02 -3.31 -21.35
C ARG A 234 0.55 -3.29 -21.78
N THR A 235 0.23 -3.97 -22.88
CA THR A 235 -1.17 -4.08 -23.37
C THR A 235 -2.06 -4.84 -22.38
N ARG A 236 -1.55 -5.90 -21.75
CA ARG A 236 -2.28 -6.69 -20.75
C ARG A 236 -2.58 -5.86 -19.51
N LEU A 237 -1.61 -5.08 -19.03
CA LEU A 237 -1.78 -4.18 -17.90
C LEU A 237 -2.79 -3.08 -18.21
N ALA A 238 -2.65 -2.40 -19.35
CA ALA A 238 -3.59 -1.36 -19.77
C ALA A 238 -5.02 -1.89 -19.92
N ARG A 239 -5.20 -3.08 -20.51
CA ARG A 239 -6.52 -3.73 -20.63
C ARG A 239 -7.09 -4.14 -19.28
N PHE A 240 -6.25 -4.53 -18.33
CA PHE A 240 -6.70 -4.82 -16.97
C PHE A 240 -7.23 -3.56 -16.29
N LEU A 241 -6.49 -2.46 -16.33
CA LEU A 241 -6.91 -1.19 -15.73
C LEU A 241 -8.21 -0.66 -16.36
N ASP A 242 -8.31 -0.74 -17.69
CA ASP A 242 -9.52 -0.41 -18.44
C ASP A 242 -10.75 -1.20 -17.96
N LYS A 243 -10.60 -2.52 -17.77
CA LYS A 243 -11.66 -3.39 -17.20
C LYS A 243 -12.01 -3.07 -15.75
N MET A 244 -11.09 -2.42 -15.03
CA MET A 244 -11.33 -1.92 -13.68
C MET A 244 -11.88 -0.49 -13.67
N GLY A 245 -12.07 0.15 -14.84
CA GLY A 245 -12.51 1.54 -14.95
C GLY A 245 -11.45 2.56 -14.50
N VAL A 246 -10.16 2.19 -14.54
CA VAL A 246 -9.02 3.06 -14.25
C VAL A 246 -8.43 3.57 -15.56
N ASP A 247 -8.02 4.84 -15.58
CA ASP A 247 -7.43 5.46 -16.75
C ASP A 247 -6.11 4.78 -17.15
N LYS A 248 -5.91 4.58 -18.46
CA LYS A 248 -4.72 3.89 -19.00
C LYS A 248 -3.44 4.70 -18.79
N GLY A 249 -3.54 6.02 -18.60
CA GLY A 249 -2.42 6.90 -18.26
C GLY A 249 -1.70 6.49 -16.98
N LEU A 250 -2.36 5.75 -16.08
CA LEU A 250 -1.71 5.17 -14.91
C LEU A 250 -0.53 4.25 -15.29
N VAL A 251 -0.61 3.55 -16.42
CA VAL A 251 0.51 2.71 -16.92
C VAL A 251 1.74 3.55 -17.20
N ASP A 252 1.56 4.76 -17.73
CA ASP A 252 2.69 5.63 -18.06
C ASP A 252 3.31 6.23 -16.79
N VAL A 253 2.49 6.57 -15.79
CA VAL A 253 2.98 6.99 -14.46
C VAL A 253 3.77 5.85 -13.80
N MET A 254 3.25 4.62 -13.84
CA MET A 254 3.96 3.44 -13.34
C MET A 254 5.32 3.26 -14.02
N LEU A 255 5.35 3.29 -15.35
CA LEU A 255 6.58 3.03 -16.13
C LEU A 255 7.58 4.17 -16.11
N GLY A 256 7.14 5.40 -15.83
CA GLY A 256 8.00 6.58 -15.69
C GLY A 256 8.67 6.72 -14.32
N THR A 257 8.37 5.81 -13.38
CA THR A 257 8.85 5.89 -12.00
C THR A 257 9.81 4.74 -11.69
N GLU A 258 11.05 5.04 -11.30
CA GLU A 258 12.08 4.04 -10.99
C GLU A 258 11.66 3.07 -9.86
N PRO A 259 12.17 1.82 -9.82
CA PRO A 259 11.74 0.82 -8.83
C PRO A 259 12.20 1.15 -7.41
N SER A 260 13.27 1.94 -7.29
CA SER A 260 13.80 2.46 -6.02
C SER A 260 12.95 3.59 -5.46
N GLY A 261 12.09 4.20 -6.28
CA GLY A 261 11.21 5.32 -5.92
C GLY A 261 9.74 4.93 -5.85
N ILE A 262 8.93 5.86 -5.37
CA ILE A 262 7.47 5.79 -5.40
C ILE A 262 6.93 7.13 -5.88
N HIS A 263 6.14 7.10 -6.95
CA HIS A 263 5.31 8.23 -7.33
C HIS A 263 4.07 8.24 -6.46
N LEU A 264 4.10 9.06 -5.42
CA LEU A 264 2.96 9.28 -4.52
C LEU A 264 1.90 10.12 -5.23
N MET A 265 0.69 9.60 -5.32
CA MET A 265 -0.41 10.28 -5.95
C MET A 265 -1.15 11.15 -4.95
N SER A 266 -1.38 12.41 -5.34
CA SER A 266 -2.35 13.26 -4.64
C SER A 266 -3.77 12.72 -4.83
N GLN A 267 -4.71 13.12 -3.96
CA GLN A 267 -6.12 12.74 -4.10
C GLN A 267 -6.71 13.14 -5.47
N MET A 268 -6.37 14.34 -5.95
CA MET A 268 -6.87 14.86 -7.22
C MET A 268 -6.28 14.12 -8.42
N GLU A 269 -5.01 13.73 -8.35
CA GLU A 269 -4.38 12.91 -9.36
C GLU A 269 -5.02 11.52 -9.43
N ALA A 270 -5.20 10.88 -8.26
CA ALA A 270 -5.85 9.58 -8.17
C ALA A 270 -7.28 9.61 -8.73
N LEU A 271 -8.05 10.69 -8.47
CA LEU A 271 -9.36 10.90 -9.08
C LEU A 271 -9.31 11.10 -10.59
N ARG A 272 -8.37 11.93 -11.08
CA ARG A 272 -8.21 12.20 -12.51
C ARG A 272 -7.88 10.92 -13.29
N LEU A 273 -7.03 10.06 -12.70
CA LEU A 273 -6.71 8.74 -13.23
C LEU A 273 -7.81 7.70 -12.97
N LYS A 274 -8.90 8.09 -12.30
CA LYS A 274 -10.00 7.21 -11.87
C LYS A 274 -9.52 6.04 -11.00
N LEU A 275 -8.37 6.17 -10.35
CA LEU A 275 -7.85 5.19 -9.42
C LEU A 275 -8.68 5.20 -8.13
N THR A 276 -9.02 6.39 -7.62
CA THR A 276 -10.14 6.57 -6.66
C THR A 276 -11.43 6.92 -7.41
N THR A 277 -12.58 6.66 -6.79
CA THR A 277 -13.90 7.01 -7.33
C THR A 277 -14.45 8.30 -6.74
N GLU A 278 -13.99 8.69 -5.55
CA GLU A 278 -14.44 9.88 -4.81
C GLU A 278 -13.40 10.32 -3.77
N LEU A 279 -13.62 11.50 -3.18
CA LEU A 279 -12.85 12.00 -2.04
C LEU A 279 -13.48 11.50 -0.74
N ALA A 280 -12.88 10.50 -0.13
CA ALA A 280 -13.24 9.98 1.18
C ALA A 280 -12.06 9.21 1.77
N ASP A 281 -12.21 8.81 3.03
CA ASP A 281 -11.24 8.05 3.79
C ASP A 281 -11.80 6.68 4.22
N ALA A 282 -10.95 5.87 4.84
CA ALA A 282 -11.31 4.52 5.23
C ALA A 282 -12.39 4.52 6.31
N ASP A 283 -12.37 5.47 7.24
CA ASP A 283 -13.38 5.64 8.27
C ASP A 283 -14.73 6.03 7.67
N ALA A 284 -14.81 6.96 6.72
CA ALA A 284 -16.06 7.27 6.03
C ALA A 284 -16.59 6.06 5.25
N LEU A 285 -15.71 5.29 4.58
CA LEU A 285 -16.12 4.12 3.82
C LEU A 285 -16.74 3.04 4.73
N VAL A 286 -16.08 2.72 5.85
CA VAL A 286 -16.61 1.69 6.75
C VAL A 286 -17.81 2.21 7.52
N SER A 287 -17.85 3.50 7.87
CA SER A 287 -18.93 4.12 8.65
C SER A 287 -20.22 4.37 7.85
N ALA A 288 -20.26 4.01 6.57
CA ALA A 288 -21.29 4.37 5.60
C ALA A 288 -22.66 4.65 6.24
N ARG A 289 -22.92 5.96 6.33
CA ARG A 289 -24.00 6.57 7.10
C ARG A 289 -25.35 6.09 6.56
N ASN A 290 -26.26 5.73 7.46
CA ASN A 290 -27.67 5.44 7.20
C ASN A 290 -27.98 4.22 6.31
N CYS A 291 -27.02 3.33 6.02
CA CYS A 291 -27.31 2.08 5.33
C CYS A 291 -28.30 1.27 6.17
N LYS A 292 -29.46 0.93 5.58
CA LYS A 292 -30.44 0.03 6.20
C LYS A 292 -29.81 -1.34 6.41
N ASP A 293 -30.28 -2.07 7.41
CA ASP A 293 -29.80 -3.43 7.68
C ASP A 293 -29.93 -4.31 6.43
N GLY A 294 -28.85 -5.04 6.12
CA GLY A 294 -28.77 -5.91 4.94
C GLY A 294 -28.41 -5.21 3.61
N GLN A 295 -28.31 -3.87 3.56
CA GLN A 295 -27.75 -3.18 2.38
C GLN A 295 -26.22 -3.25 2.38
N SER A 296 -25.63 -3.53 1.21
CA SER A 296 -24.17 -3.45 1.06
C SER A 296 -23.72 -2.00 1.10
N ILE A 297 -22.50 -1.76 1.60
CA ILE A 297 -21.92 -0.40 1.68
C ILE A 297 -21.83 0.26 0.29
N SER A 298 -21.64 -0.52 -0.76
CA SER A 298 -21.63 -0.04 -2.15
C SER A 298 -23.02 0.34 -2.68
N ASP A 299 -24.12 -0.19 -2.11
CA ASP A 299 -25.50 0.14 -2.52
C ASP A 299 -26.07 1.36 -1.79
N CYS A 300 -25.49 1.72 -0.64
CA CYS A 300 -25.98 2.82 0.21
C CYS A 300 -25.07 4.07 0.19
N ALA A 301 -23.97 4.05 -0.56
CA ALA A 301 -23.18 5.25 -0.80
C ALA A 301 -24.04 6.31 -1.51
N ALA A 302 -24.27 7.46 -0.86
CA ALA A 302 -24.93 8.59 -1.48
C ALA A 302 -24.11 9.08 -2.68
N PRO A 303 -24.72 9.53 -3.79
CA PRO A 303 -23.97 10.13 -4.89
C PRO A 303 -23.15 11.32 -4.36
N PRO A 304 -21.94 11.55 -4.90
CA PRO A 304 -21.12 12.68 -4.46
C PRO A 304 -21.90 13.99 -4.62
N PRO A 305 -21.72 14.96 -3.71
CA PRO A 305 -22.36 16.26 -3.86
C PRO A 305 -21.96 16.84 -5.22
N PRO A 306 -22.90 17.46 -5.97
CA PRO A 306 -22.58 18.06 -7.25
C PRO A 306 -21.43 19.05 -7.05
N MET A 307 -20.38 18.92 -7.85
CA MET A 307 -19.27 19.86 -7.85
C MET A 307 -19.83 21.25 -8.11
N THR A 308 -19.93 22.07 -7.06
CA THR A 308 -20.30 23.47 -7.18
C THR A 308 -19.18 24.14 -7.95
N ASN A 309 -19.43 24.48 -9.21
CA ASN A 309 -18.52 25.29 -10.01
C ASN A 309 -18.20 26.57 -9.23
N ALA A 310 -16.94 26.74 -8.86
CA ALA A 310 -16.39 28.01 -8.45
C ALA A 310 -16.39 28.94 -9.66
N SER A 311 -17.49 29.64 -9.89
CA SER A 311 -17.57 30.80 -10.78
C SER A 311 -18.82 31.60 -10.43
N ALA A 312 -18.64 32.60 -9.57
CA ALA A 312 -19.24 33.93 -9.68
C ALA A 312 -19.04 34.69 -8.35
N MET A 313 -17.86 35.28 -8.16
CA MET A 313 -17.78 36.58 -7.50
C MET A 313 -16.71 37.40 -8.23
N ALA A 314 -17.13 37.91 -9.39
CA ALA A 314 -16.59 39.14 -9.96
C ALA A 314 -17.80 40.07 -10.16
N GLY A 315 -17.76 41.22 -9.49
CA GLY A 315 -18.64 42.37 -9.75
C GLY A 315 -19.84 42.51 -8.81
N LYS A 316 -19.69 43.32 -7.76
CA LYS A 316 -19.99 44.76 -7.78
C LYS A 316 -19.40 45.43 -6.54
#